data_AF-A0A3G3GUD8-F1
#
_entry.id   AF-A0A3G3GUD8-F1
#
_cell.length_a   1.000
_cell.length_b   1.000
_cell.length_c   1.000
_cell.angle_alpha   90.00
_cell.angle_beta   90.00
_cell.angle_gamma   90.00
#
_symmetry.space_group_name_H-M   'P 1'
#
loop_
_entity.id
_entity.type
_entity.pdbx_description
1 polymer ?
#
loop_
_entity_poly.entity_id
_entity_poly.type
_entity_poly.pdbx_seq_one_letter_code
_entity_poly.pdbx_strand_id
1 'polypeptide(L)' 'MLIYVCESIDKKQFARKRVFDKWFIKFRTTDLEKYDFSFSLDDVVILGAVLIHRNNTERENLLNAFLESYQMYSDYKS' A
#
# COMPACT_ATOMS: atom_id res chain seq x y z
N MET A 1 -4.76 8.82 -7.06
CA MET A 1 -4.14 7.84 -6.15
C MET A 1 -4.62 6.46 -6.54
N LEU A 2 -3.75 5.45 -6.49
CA LEU A 2 -4.13 4.04 -6.68
C LEU A 2 -3.62 3.24 -5.47
N ILE A 3 -4.43 2.29 -4.98
CA ILE A 3 -4.07 1.45 -3.83
C ILE A 3 -4.05 0.00 -4.29
N TYR A 4 -2.95 -0.68 -4.02
CA TYR A 4 -2.81 -2.12 -4.11
C TYR A 4 -2.94 -2.73 -2.71
N VAL A 5 -3.75 -3.77 -2.57
CA VAL A 5 -4.01 -4.48 -1.30
C VAL A 5 -3.97 -5.98 -1.54
N CYS A 6 -3.36 -6.70 -0.61
CA CYS A 6 -3.21 -8.15 -0.69
C CYS A 6 -3.18 -8.77 0.72
N GLU A 7 -4.20 -9.54 1.05
CA GLU A 7 -4.30 -10.26 2.32
C GLU A 7 -3.63 -11.64 2.31
N SER A 8 -3.51 -12.26 3.49
CA SER A 8 -2.82 -13.53 3.73
C SER A 8 -3.69 -14.76 3.96
N ILE A 9 -5.01 -14.70 3.73
CA ILE A 9 -5.93 -15.85 4.01
C ILE A 9 -5.45 -17.14 3.33
N ASP A 10 -4.98 -17.04 2.08
CA ASP A 10 -4.47 -18.19 1.32
C ASP A 10 -2.95 -18.40 1.44
N LYS A 11 -2.29 -17.64 2.32
CA LYS A 11 -0.84 -17.66 2.59
C LYS A 11 0.05 -17.31 1.37
N LYS A 12 -0.52 -16.71 0.31
CA LYS A 12 0.21 -16.32 -0.92
C LYS A 12 0.50 -14.82 -1.02
N GLN A 13 0.29 -14.06 0.04
CA GLN A 13 0.45 -12.60 0.06
C GLN A 13 1.84 -12.14 -0.41
N PHE A 14 2.90 -12.82 0.02
CA PHE A 14 4.27 -12.47 -0.38
C PHE A 14 4.55 -12.79 -1.86
N ALA A 15 3.95 -13.86 -2.38
CA ALA A 15 4.06 -14.20 -3.80
C ALA A 15 3.35 -13.14 -4.66
N ARG A 16 2.14 -12.73 -4.29
CA ARG A 16 1.41 -11.65 -4.97
C ARG A 16 2.13 -10.31 -4.87
N LYS A 17 2.63 -9.94 -3.68
CA LYS A 17 3.46 -8.73 -3.50
C LYS A 17 4.66 -8.75 -4.44
N ARG A 18 5.37 -9.88 -4.56
CA ARG A 18 6.52 -10.02 -5.46
C ARG A 18 6.15 -9.83 -6.93
N VAL A 19 5.00 -10.34 -7.36
CA VAL A 19 4.48 -10.12 -8.73
C VAL A 19 4.17 -8.64 -8.96
N PHE A 20 3.49 -8.00 -8.00
CA PHE A 20 3.19 -6.58 -8.06
C PHE A 20 4.47 -5.71 -8.08
N ASP A 21 5.46 -6.01 -7.23
CA ASP A 21 6.72 -5.29 -7.20
C ASP A 21 7.47 -5.39 -8.54
N LYS A 22 7.49 -6.58 -9.16
CA LYS A 22 8.05 -6.79 -10.49
C LYS A 22 7.29 -6.01 -11.56
N TRP A 23 5.96 -6.02 -11.51
CA TRP A 23 5.12 -5.23 -12.42
C TRP A 23 5.41 -3.74 -12.27
N PHE A 24 5.47 -3.23 -11.03
CA PHE A 24 5.76 -1.83 -10.76
C PHE A 24 7.14 -1.43 -11.27
N ILE A 25 8.19 -2.22 -11.00
CA ILE A 25 9.54 -1.93 -11.51
C ILE A 25 9.57 -1.92 -13.04
N LYS A 26 8.85 -2.84 -13.70
CA LYS A 26 8.84 -2.95 -15.16
C LYS A 26 8.09 -1.81 -15.85
N PHE A 27 7.01 -1.32 -15.25
CA PHE A 27 6.09 -0.37 -15.89
C PHE A 27 6.02 0.99 -15.22
N ARG A 28 6.76 1.23 -14.13
CA ARG A 28 6.79 2.56 -13.51
C ARG A 28 7.32 3.57 -14.50
N THR A 29 6.58 4.67 -14.65
CA THR A 29 7.17 5.92 -15.13
C THR A 29 7.93 6.56 -13.97
N THR A 30 8.77 7.54 -14.26
CA THR A 30 9.42 8.37 -13.22
C THR A 30 8.43 9.15 -12.38
N ASP A 31 7.16 9.20 -12.79
CA ASP A 31 6.15 10.10 -12.27
C ASP A 31 5.30 9.47 -11.18
N LEU A 32 5.49 8.19 -10.86
CA LEU A 32 4.79 7.53 -9.76
C LEU A 32 5.71 7.30 -8.56
N GLU A 33 5.27 7.78 -7.40
CA GLU A 33 5.81 7.40 -6.10
C GLU A 33 5.01 6.24 -5.52
N LYS A 34 5.72 5.32 -4.87
CA LYS A 34 5.17 4.13 -4.25
C LYS A 34 5.48 4.15 -2.76
N TYR A 35 4.45 3.98 -1.95
CA TYR A 35 4.52 3.89 -0.49
C TYR A 35 3.99 2.52 -0.08
N ASP A 36 4.89 1.57 0.23
CA ASP A 36 4.50 0.26 0.75
C ASP A 36 3.97 0.38 2.19
N PHE A 37 2.98 -0.43 2.55
CA PHE A 37 2.45 -0.55 3.91
C PHE A 37 2.11 -2.00 4.25
N SER A 38 2.03 -2.30 5.54
CA SER A 38 1.59 -3.61 6.02
C SER A 38 1.01 -3.54 7.42
N PHE A 39 -0.16 -4.12 7.63
CA PHE A 39 -0.73 -4.25 8.97
C PHE A 39 -1.26 -5.67 9.20
N SER A 40 -1.34 -6.04 10.46
CA SER A 40 -1.94 -7.29 10.91
C SER A 40 -3.31 -7.00 11.50
N LEU A 41 -4.30 -7.78 11.09
CA LEU A 41 -5.66 -7.77 11.58
C LEU A 41 -6.00 -9.19 12.03
N ASP A 42 -5.95 -9.43 13.34
CA ASP A 42 -6.05 -10.77 13.92
C ASP A 42 -5.00 -11.71 13.27
N ASP A 43 -5.42 -12.81 12.64
CA ASP A 43 -4.55 -13.77 11.94
C ASP A 43 -4.29 -13.41 10.46
N VAL A 44 -4.79 -12.28 9.99
CA VAL A 44 -4.66 -11.83 8.59
C VAL A 44 -3.63 -10.71 8.49
N VAL A 45 -2.58 -10.93 7.70
CA VAL A 45 -1.63 -9.90 7.30
C VAL A 45 -2.08 -9.29 5.98
N ILE A 46 -2.25 -7.97 5.97
CA ILE A 46 -2.50 -7.19 4.75
C ILE A 46 -1.19 -6.51 4.34
N LEU A 47 -0.77 -6.77 3.11
CA LEU A 47 0.34 -6.09 2.44
C LEU A 47 -0.23 -5.20 1.35
N GLY A 48 0.29 -3.99 1.20
CA GLY A 48 -0.21 -3.08 0.18
C GLY A 48 0.79 -2.02 -0.24
N ALA A 49 0.37 -1.21 -1.20
CA ALA A 49 1.10 -0.02 -1.60
C ALA A 49 0.16 1.07 -2.10
N VAL A 50 0.46 2.31 -1.74
CA VAL A 50 -0.17 3.50 -2.32
C VAL A 50 0.71 4.04 -3.44
N LEU A 51 0.10 4.29 -4.60
CA LEU A 51 0.73 4.93 -5.74
C LEU A 51 0.16 6.34 -5.94
N ILE A 52 1.04 7.33 -5.94
CA ILE A 52 0.67 8.74 -6.16
C ILE A 52 1.55 9.33 -7.26
N HIS A 53 0.95 10.15 -8.12
CA HIS A 53 1.70 10.89 -9.13
C HIS A 53 2.54 11.99 -8.46
N ARG A 54 3.82 12.10 -8.80
CA ARG A 54 4.79 13.04 -8.22
C ARG A 54 4.35 14.50 -8.33
N ASN A 55 3.73 14.84 -9.46
CA ASN A 55 3.24 16.20 -9.72
C ASN A 55 1.79 16.41 -9.26
N ASN A 56 1.21 15.51 -8.46
CA ASN A 56 -0.09 15.74 -7.87
C ASN A 56 0.05 16.81 -6.77
N THR A 57 -0.65 17.94 -6.92
CA THR A 57 -0.60 19.07 -5.96
C THR A 57 -1.09 18.67 -4.57
N GLU A 58 -1.97 17.68 -4.47
CA GLU A 58 -2.54 17.15 -3.23
C GLU A 58 -1.80 15.91 -2.71
N ARG A 59 -0.61 15.59 -3.23
CA ARG A 59 0.12 14.36 -2.87
C ARG A 59 0.28 14.20 -1.37
N GLU A 60 0.74 15.23 -0.67
CA GLU A 60 0.97 15.19 0.77
C GLU A 60 -0.34 15.03 1.53
N ASN A 61 -1.39 15.76 1.14
CA ASN A 61 -2.72 15.64 1.75
C ASN A 61 -3.28 14.23 1.58
N LEU A 62 -3.15 13.62 0.40
CA LEU A 62 -3.59 12.25 0.13
C LEU A 62 -2.79 11.23 0.94
N LEU A 63 -1.47 11.40 1.03
CA LEU A 63 -0.62 10.50 1.81
C LEU A 63 -0.93 10.61 3.31
N ASN A 64 -1.09 11.83 3.83
CA ASN A 64 -1.44 12.06 5.23
C ASN A 64 -2.81 11.48 5.57
N ALA A 65 -3.84 11.73 4.75
CA ALA A 65 -5.16 11.16 4.97
C ALA A 65 -5.14 9.62 4.96
N PHE A 66 -4.31 9.02 4.11
CA PHE A 66 -4.09 7.58 4.10
C PHE A 66 -3.40 7.11 5.39
N LEU A 67 -2.32 7.76 5.81
CA LEU A 67 -1.56 7.40 7.01
C LEU A 67 -2.39 7.57 8.29
N GLU A 68 -3.19 8.63 8.40
CA GLU A 68 -4.11 8.83 9.52
C GLU A 68 -5.17 7.73 9.59
N SER A 69 -5.77 7.36 8.45
CA SER A 69 -6.70 6.25 8.37
C SER A 69 -6.02 4.93 8.75
N TYR A 70 -4.83 4.69 8.22
CA TYR A 70 -4.01 3.51 8.50
C TYR A 70 -3.66 3.39 9.99
N GLN A 71 -3.26 4.50 10.62
CA GLN A 71 -2.94 4.56 12.04
C GLN A 71 -4.20 4.29 12.88
N MET A 72 -5.33 4.94 12.55
CA MET A 72 -6.60 4.74 13.26
C MET A 72 -7.03 3.27 13.29
N TYR A 73 -6.93 2.55 12.16
CA TYR A 73 -7.30 1.14 12.09
C TYR A 73 -6.26 0.20 12.71
N SER A 74 -4.99 0.59 12.72
CA SER A 74 -3.93 -0.16 13.41
C SER A 74 -4.06 -0.05 14.93
N ASP A 75 -4.42 1.14 15.43
CA ASP A 75 -4.57 1.42 16.86
C ASP A 75 -5.88 0.87 17.43
N TYR A 76 -6.94 0.77 16.63
CA TYR A 76 -8.24 0.21 17.05
C TYR A 76 -8.15 -1.27 17.51
N LYS A 77 -7.04 -1.96 17.22
CA LYS A 77 -6.81 -3.36 17.58
C LYS A 77 -5.54 -3.60 18.41
N SER A 78 -4.91 -2.51 18.90
CA SER A 78 -3.76 -2.57 19.82
C SER A 78 -4.18 -2.78 21.26
#